data_AF-A0A087UKZ1-F1
#
_entry.id   AF-A0A087UKZ1-F1
#
_cell.length_a   1.000
_cell.length_b   1.000
_cell.length_c   1.000
_cell.angle_alpha   90.00
_cell.angle_beta   90.00
_cell.angle_gamma   90.00
#
_symmetry.space_group_name_H-M   'P 1'
#
loop_
_entity.id
_entity.type
_entity.pdbx_description
1 polymer ?
#
loop_
_entity_poly.entity_id
_entity_poly.type
_entity_poly.pdbx_seq_one_letter_code
_entity_poly.pdbx_strand_id
1 'polypeptide(L)'
;MDQILREKFRAVILEDCLDMKVILACFRWIVCYLMKQSSLKFDKLLSEGSDTFVARSNCQVFFCRELSVAFLEHAVLQKFYNFIIEDAAEPQLSNVLHKMGCLYGLWCLQKYYPILHEGNRH
;
A
#
# COMPACT_ATOMS: atom_id res chain seq x y z
N MET A 1 -2.76 -3.97 -13.46
CA MET A 1 -3.46 -3.30 -12.35
C MET A 1 -4.80 -3.95 -12.04
N ASP A 2 -5.67 -4.21 -13.03
CA ASP A 2 -7.01 -4.78 -12.76
C ASP A 2 -7.02 -6.17 -12.11
N GLN A 3 -5.99 -6.99 -12.33
CA GLN A 3 -5.90 -8.33 -11.73
C GLN A 3 -5.58 -8.28 -10.22
N ILE A 4 -4.72 -7.34 -9.79
CA ILE A 4 -4.37 -7.09 -8.38
C ILE A 4 -5.57 -6.49 -7.63
N LEU A 5 -6.33 -5.63 -8.30
CA LEU A 5 -7.52 -4.99 -7.71
C LEU A 5 -8.75 -5.91 -7.64
N ARG A 6 -8.76 -7.02 -8.41
CA ARG A 6 -9.77 -8.09 -8.29
C ARG A 6 -9.50 -9.04 -7.14
N GLU A 7 -8.27 -9.06 -6.62
CA GLU A 7 -7.96 -9.82 -5.42
C GLU A 7 -8.51 -9.09 -4.20
N LYS A 8 -9.53 -9.68 -3.57
CA LYS A 8 -10.01 -9.23 -2.27
C LYS A 8 -8.96 -9.50 -1.21
N PHE A 9 -8.80 -8.55 -0.31
CA PHE A 9 -7.91 -8.68 0.82
C PHE A 9 -8.27 -9.92 1.67
N ARG A 10 -7.33 -10.88 1.78
CA ARG A 10 -7.51 -12.17 2.47
C ARG A 10 -6.76 -12.28 3.80
N ALA A 11 -6.39 -11.18 4.47
CA ALA A 11 -5.93 -11.33 5.86
C ALA A 11 -7.16 -11.47 6.76
N VAL A 12 -7.61 -12.71 6.93
CA VAL A 12 -8.80 -13.06 7.74
C VAL A 12 -8.37 -13.49 9.15
N ILE A 13 -7.08 -13.79 9.36
CA ILE A 13 -6.57 -14.41 10.59
C ILE A 13 -5.31 -13.67 11.11
N LEU A 14 -5.15 -13.61 12.44
CA LEU A 14 -4.07 -12.88 13.10
C LEU A 14 -2.67 -13.44 12.74
N GLU A 15 -2.57 -14.74 12.47
CA GLU A 15 -1.31 -15.36 12.03
C GLU A 15 -0.88 -14.88 10.64
N ASP A 16 -1.82 -14.58 9.74
CA ASP A 16 -1.51 -14.03 8.41
C ASP A 16 -0.91 -12.63 8.52
N CYS A 17 -1.30 -11.87 9.55
CA CYS A 17 -0.74 -10.54 9.84
C CYS A 17 0.71 -10.60 10.36
N LEU A 18 1.20 -11.79 10.74
CA LEU A 18 2.58 -11.99 11.18
C LEU A 18 3.52 -12.40 10.04
N ASP A 19 3.02 -12.50 8.80
CA ASP A 19 3.83 -12.74 7.60
C ASP A 19 4.08 -11.41 6.84
N MET A 20 5.36 -11.03 6.69
CA MET A 20 5.74 -9.84 5.93
C MET A 20 5.27 -9.90 4.47
N LYS A 21 5.13 -11.09 3.87
CA LYS A 21 4.60 -11.24 2.50
C LYS A 21 3.16 -10.79 2.40
N VAL A 22 2.33 -11.10 3.40
CA VAL A 22 0.93 -10.68 3.45
C VAL A 22 0.86 -9.17 3.58
N ILE A 23 1.66 -8.58 4.47
CA ILE A 23 1.77 -7.12 4.66
C ILE A 23 2.20 -6.42 3.35
N LEU A 24 3.20 -6.97 2.66
CA LEU A 24 3.66 -6.44 1.37
C LEU A 24 2.57 -6.52 0.30
N ALA A 25 1.80 -7.61 0.27
CA ALA A 25 0.64 -7.73 -0.59
C ALA A 25 -0.44 -6.67 -0.27
N CYS A 26 -0.69 -6.38 1.03
CA CYS A 26 -1.60 -5.29 1.44
C CYS A 26 -1.16 -3.96 0.84
N PHE A 27 0.11 -3.59 1.05
CA PHE A 27 0.65 -2.32 0.58
C PHE A 27 0.59 -2.21 -0.94
N ARG A 28 0.89 -3.30 -1.65
CA ARG A 28 0.77 -3.35 -3.11
C ARG A 28 -0.66 -3.11 -3.58
N TRP A 29 -1.63 -3.71 -2.90
CA TRP A 29 -3.05 -3.49 -3.16
C TRP A 29 -3.46 -2.02 -2.89
N ILE A 30 -3.04 -1.45 -1.75
CA ILE A 30 -3.31 -0.05 -1.38
C ILE A 30 -2.75 0.91 -2.44
N VAL A 31 -1.50 0.71 -2.86
CA VAL A 31 -0.86 1.52 -3.92
C VAL A 31 -1.66 1.42 -5.22
N CYS A 32 -2.05 0.21 -5.64
CA CYS A 32 -2.86 0.02 -6.84
C CYS A 32 -4.25 0.68 -6.72
N TYR A 33 -4.87 0.63 -5.54
CA TYR A 33 -6.16 1.26 -5.27
C TYR A 33 -6.06 2.78 -5.36
N LEU A 34 -5.07 3.37 -4.68
CA LEU A 34 -4.80 4.81 -4.71
C LEU A 34 -4.46 5.30 -6.13
N MET A 35 -3.71 4.51 -6.91
CA MET A 35 -3.45 4.82 -8.32
C MET A 35 -4.73 4.86 -9.16
N LYS A 36 -5.61 3.86 -9.01
CA LYS A 36 -6.88 3.81 -9.74
C LYS A 36 -7.82 4.95 -9.34
N GLN A 37 -7.96 5.23 -8.04
CA GLN A 37 -8.74 6.36 -7.55
C GLN A 37 -8.21 7.69 -8.07
N SER A 38 -6.88 7.86 -8.10
CA SER A 38 -6.23 9.06 -8.66
C SER A 38 -6.56 9.23 -10.15
N SER A 39 -6.50 8.15 -10.93
CA SER A 39 -6.83 8.18 -12.36
C SER A 39 -8.30 8.54 -12.59
N LEU A 40 -9.23 7.85 -11.91
CA LEU A 40 -10.67 8.09 -12.07
C LEU A 40 -11.06 9.52 -11.70
N LYS A 41 -10.43 10.09 -10.67
CA LYS A 41 -10.72 11.47 -10.25
C LYS A 41 -10.09 12.50 -11.17
N PHE A 42 -8.91 12.22 -11.72
CA PHE A 42 -8.30 13.02 -12.77
C PHE A 42 -9.19 13.07 -14.02
N ASP A 43 -9.68 11.92 -14.48
CA ASP A 43 -10.58 11.81 -15.63
C ASP A 43 -11.90 12.56 -15.39
N LYS A 44 -12.45 12.49 -14.17
CA LYS A 44 -13.65 13.23 -13.78
C LYS A 44 -13.43 14.75 -13.81
N LEU A 45 -12.34 15.25 -13.22
CA LEU A 45 -11.99 16.68 -13.22
C LEU A 45 -11.77 17.22 -14.64
N LEU A 46 -11.20 16.39 -15.52
CA LEU A 46 -11.02 16.72 -16.93
C LEU A 46 -12.37 16.81 -17.66
N SER A 47 -13.32 15.91 -17.35
CA SER A 47 -14.67 15.90 -17.93
C SER A 47 -15.57 17.05 -17.46
N GLU A 48 -15.32 17.59 -16.26
CA GLU A 48 -16.07 18.71 -15.66
C GLU A 48 -15.59 20.09 -16.17
N GLY A 49 -14.71 20.13 -17.18
CA GLY A 49 -14.29 21.38 -17.82
C GLY A 49 -13.28 22.21 -17.01
N SER A 50 -12.67 21.62 -15.97
CA SER A 50 -11.61 22.27 -15.21
C SER A 50 -10.37 22.45 -16.09
N ASP A 51 -9.75 23.63 -16.05
CA ASP A 51 -8.47 23.88 -16.70
C ASP A 51 -7.46 22.80 -16.26
N THR A 52 -6.76 22.20 -17.22
CA THR A 52 -5.85 21.06 -17.01
C THR A 52 -4.84 21.31 -15.87
N PHE A 53 -4.48 22.57 -15.64
CA PHE A 53 -3.62 23.01 -14.55
C PHE A 53 -4.28 22.90 -13.16
N VAL A 54 -5.56 23.27 -13.03
CA VAL A 54 -6.35 23.20 -11.78
C VAL A 54 -6.71 21.75 -11.46
N ALA A 55 -7.09 20.96 -12.48
CA ALA A 55 -7.35 19.53 -12.33
C ALA A 55 -6.09 18.78 -11.83
N ARG A 56 -4.92 19.09 -12.42
CA ARG A 56 -3.63 18.49 -12.02
C ARG A 56 -3.20 18.95 -10.63
N SER A 57 -3.38 20.23 -10.30
CA SER A 57 -3.06 20.79 -8.97
C SER A 57 -3.90 20.14 -7.86
N ASN A 58 -5.22 20.06 -8.05
CA ASN A 58 -6.14 19.47 -7.07
C ASN A 58 -5.91 17.96 -6.90
N CYS A 59 -5.54 17.25 -7.97
CA CYS A 59 -5.22 15.84 -7.91
C CYS A 59 -3.83 15.59 -7.26
N GLN A 60 -2.86 16.48 -7.46
CA GLN A 60 -1.52 16.38 -6.88
C GLN A 60 -1.48 16.54 -5.37
N VAL A 61 -2.18 17.54 -4.82
CA VAL A 61 -2.01 17.90 -3.40
C VAL A 61 -2.58 16.85 -2.44
N PHE A 62 -3.71 16.23 -2.80
CA PHE A 62 -4.37 15.25 -1.93
C PHE A 62 -3.96 13.80 -2.23
N PHE A 63 -3.94 13.39 -3.50
CA PHE A 63 -3.80 11.97 -3.83
C PHE A 63 -2.37 11.55 -4.16
N CYS A 64 -1.59 12.39 -4.86
CA CYS A 64 -0.19 12.06 -5.11
C CYS A 64 0.60 11.98 -3.80
N ARG A 65 0.27 12.77 -2.77
CA ARG A 65 0.92 12.70 -1.48
C ARG A 65 0.67 11.37 -0.77
N GLU A 66 -0.59 10.97 -0.60
CA GLU A 66 -0.93 9.69 0.03
C GLU A 66 -0.38 8.49 -0.76
N LEU A 67 -0.50 8.52 -2.09
CA LEU A 67 0.07 7.50 -2.96
C LEU A 67 1.59 7.41 -2.81
N SER A 68 2.29 8.54 -2.77
CA SER A 68 3.75 8.57 -2.63
C SER A 68 4.20 8.00 -1.28
N VAL A 69 3.46 8.30 -0.20
CA VAL A 69 3.74 7.76 1.13
C VAL A 69 3.52 6.24 1.15
N ALA A 70 2.37 5.76 0.67
CA ALA A 70 2.07 4.33 0.62
C ALA A 70 3.09 3.56 -0.25
N PHE A 71 3.51 4.13 -1.36
CA PHE A 71 4.52 3.56 -2.23
C PHE A 71 5.90 3.50 -1.55
N LEU A 72 6.29 4.56 -0.84
CA LEU A 72 7.54 4.58 -0.09
C LEU A 72 7.54 3.54 1.04
N GLU A 73 6.45 3.47 1.81
CA GLU A 73 6.29 2.47 2.88
C GLU A 73 6.37 1.04 2.32
N HIS A 74 5.72 0.76 1.18
CA HIS A 74 5.87 -0.50 0.45
C HIS A 74 7.32 -0.78 0.05
N ALA A 75 8.00 0.19 -0.57
CA ALA A 75 9.35 0.02 -1.09
C ALA A 75 10.38 -0.23 0.02
N VAL A 76 10.25 0.48 1.15
CA VAL A 76 11.10 0.29 2.33
C VAL A 76 10.89 -1.10 2.93
N LEU A 77 9.63 -1.51 3.12
CA LEU A 77 9.31 -2.85 3.64
C LEU A 77 9.80 -3.96 2.70
N GLN A 78 9.67 -3.77 1.38
CA GLN A 78 10.12 -4.76 0.40
C GLN A 78 11.65 -4.91 0.44
N LYS A 79 12.38 -3.80 0.51
CA LYS A 79 13.83 -3.81 0.60
C LYS A 79 14.30 -4.45 1.92
N PHE A 80 13.62 -4.12 3.02
CA PHE A 80 13.91 -4.72 4.33
C PHE A 80 13.63 -6.23 4.33
N TYR A 81 12.53 -6.67 3.73
CA TYR A 81 12.20 -8.08 3.58
C TYR A 81 13.25 -8.85 2.77
N ASN A 82 13.69 -8.28 1.64
CA ASN A 82 14.75 -8.89 0.82
C ASN A 82 16.06 -9.01 1.60
N PHE A 83 16.44 -7.98 2.37
CA PHE A 83 17.62 -8.04 3.25
C PHE A 83 17.54 -9.19 4.28
N ILE A 84 16.36 -9.43 4.85
CA ILE A 84 16.16 -10.53 5.82
C ILE A 84 16.33 -11.90 5.15
N ILE A 85 15.93 -12.06 3.89
CA ILE A 85 16.03 -13.33 3.17
C ILE A 85 17.44 -13.56 2.61
N GLU A 86 18.06 -12.51 2.06
CA GLU A 86 19.28 -12.61 1.26
C GLU A 86 20.55 -12.44 2.10
N ASP A 87 20.53 -11.56 3.11
CA ASP A 87 21.74 -11.13 3.81
C ASP A 87 21.77 -11.52 5.31
N ALA A 88 20.62 -11.77 5.94
CA ALA A 88 20.57 -12.13 7.35
C ALA A 88 21.00 -13.59 7.57
N ALA A 89 22.30 -13.82 7.73
CA ALA A 89 22.89 -15.15 7.88
C ALA A 89 22.48 -15.88 9.17
N GLU A 90 22.14 -15.15 10.25
CA GLU A 90 21.78 -15.74 11.53
C GLU A 90 20.26 -15.93 11.70
N PRO A 91 19.77 -17.17 11.91
CA PRO A 91 18.33 -17.44 12.03
C PRO A 91 17.62 -16.72 13.18
N GLN A 92 18.30 -16.53 14.31
CA GLN A 92 17.73 -15.82 15.46
C GLN A 92 17.53 -14.33 15.16
N LEU A 93 18.54 -13.71 14.54
CA LEU A 93 18.49 -12.32 14.11
C LEU A 93 17.41 -12.13 13.03
N SER A 94 17.36 -13.01 12.02
CA SER A 94 16.35 -12.98 10.95
C SER A 94 14.92 -13.01 11.50
N ASN A 95 14.65 -13.87 12.50
CA ASN A 95 13.35 -13.94 13.17
C ASN A 95 12.97 -12.65 13.90
N VAL A 96 13.92 -12.00 14.59
CA VAL A 96 13.67 -10.72 15.27
C VAL A 96 13.42 -9.61 14.25
N LEU A 97 14.26 -9.52 13.21
CA LEU A 97 14.10 -8.55 12.14
C LEU A 97 12.75 -8.72 11.42
N HIS A 98 12.33 -9.96 11.17
CA HIS A 98 11.03 -10.24 10.57
C HIS A 98 9.88 -9.71 11.44
N LYS A 99 9.91 -9.97 12.75
CA LYS A 99 8.92 -9.43 13.69
C LYS A 99 8.91 -7.90 13.72
N MET A 100 10.08 -7.26 13.67
CA MET A 100 10.18 -5.79 13.59
C MET A 100 9.59 -5.26 12.28
N GLY A 101 9.84 -5.95 11.16
CA GLY A 101 9.25 -5.64 9.86
C GLY A 101 7.73 -5.75 9.87
N CYS A 102 7.19 -6.83 10.44
CA CYS A 102 5.75 -6.99 10.62
C CYS A 102 5.15 -5.90 11.50
N LEU A 103 5.79 -5.60 12.64
CA LEU A 103 5.32 -4.55 13.55
C LEU A 103 5.25 -3.19 12.87
N TYR A 104 6.32 -2.80 12.18
CA TYR A 104 6.35 -1.53 11.43
C TYR A 104 5.29 -1.51 10.32
N GLY A 105 5.19 -2.59 9.54
CA GLY A 105 4.22 -2.67 8.45
C GLY A 105 2.77 -2.61 8.94
N LEU A 106 2.43 -3.31 10.02
CA LEU A 106 1.10 -3.25 10.64
C LEU A 106 0.80 -1.87 11.22
N TRP A 107 1.78 -1.24 11.87
CA TRP A 107 1.62 0.13 12.40
C TRP A 107 1.34 1.14 11.29
N CYS A 108 2.03 1.03 10.14
CA CYS A 108 1.72 1.84 8.97
C CYS A 108 0.35 1.51 8.37
N LEU A 109 -0.02 0.22 8.27
CA LEU A 109 -1.33 -0.22 7.75
C LEU A 109 -2.52 0.32 8.54
N GLN A 110 -2.36 0.57 9.84
CA GLN A 110 -3.39 1.18 10.67
C GLN A 110 -3.88 2.52 10.10
N LYS A 111 -3.00 3.29 9.44
CA LYS A 111 -3.33 4.58 8.80
C LYS A 111 -4.27 4.41 7.59
N TYR A 112 -4.22 3.25 6.93
CA TYR A 112 -5.01 2.94 5.72
C TYR A 112 -6.26 2.10 6.02
N TYR A 113 -6.59 1.89 7.31
CA TYR A 113 -7.78 1.14 7.71
C TYR A 113 -9.08 1.64 7.06
N PRO A 114 -9.34 2.96 6.91
CA PRO A 114 -10.52 3.44 6.20
C PRO A 114 -10.57 3.01 4.73
N ILE A 115 -9.42 3.05 4.06
CA ILE A 115 -9.27 2.67 2.64
C ILE A 115 -9.51 1.16 2.44
N LEU A 116 -9.02 0.34 3.38
CA LEU A 116 -9.24 -1.12 3.34
C LEU A 116 -10.72 -1.47 3.54
N HIS A 117 -11.45 -0.72 4.37
CA HIS A 117 -12.91 -0.88 4.53
C HIS A 117 -13.70 -0.46 3.30
N GLU A 118 -13.33 0.65 2.67
CA GLU A 118 -13.95 1.10 1.42
C GLU A 118 -13.68 0.14 0.26
N GLY A 119 -12.46 -0.41 0.18
CA GLY A 119 -12.07 -1.43 -0.79
C GLY A 119 -12.86 -2.73 -0.72
N ASN A 120 -13.26 -3.14 0.48
CA ASN A 120 -13.99 -4.39 0.71
C ASN A 120 -15.50 -4.29 0.37
N ARG A 121 -16.01 -3.07 0.14
CA ARG A 121 -17.41 -2.80 -0.23
C ARG A 121 -17.66 -2.79 -1.75
N HIS A 122 -16.62 -2.93 -2.57
CA HIS A 122 -16.70 -3.05 -4.03
C HIS A 122 -16.31 -4.45 -4.51
#